data_AF-A0A6B0V6Y2-F1
#
_entry.id   AF-A0A6B0V6Y2-F1
#
_cell.length_a   1.000
_cell.length_b   1.000
_cell.length_c   1.000
_cell.angle_alpha   90.00
_cell.angle_beta   90.00
_cell.angle_gamma   90.00
#
_symmetry.space_group_name_H-M   'P 1'
#
loop_
_entity.id
_entity.type
_entity.pdbx_description
1 polymer ?
#
loop_
_entity_poly.entity_id
_entity_poly.type
_entity_poly.pdbx_seq_one_letter_code
_entity_poly.pdbx_strand_id
1 'polypeptide(L)'
;MNPLCWSSCLWLWFMCTGVECLPKLHLSSRDQDDDSVTLTINYIIDNTHKTDKKEQIKAWLQWVTHQTMVEFQNDFHFTLNLSHTITNLENQTDLKPMLKRKKTEKNIWTEGAISTLTAYYKKHSHFDIICLVTNLMLDDGSTVRNGYGYHGDRILCEESLAILLAYAPSEPGYASHTLLSLILESISSGVSDTVFNIPSDKHEEVKELLRKCKNRDDDYPGPNVPPQPPAPPIDPGEPVTPEIPPTRPELPEVPGDTPSTPPPAGPPPPPGPPPPPGPPPPPG
;
A
#
# COMPACT_ATOMS: atom_id res chain seq x y z
N MET A 1 -28.89 -72.08 -3.95
CA MET A 1 -27.70 -71.64 -4.71
C MET A 1 -28.10 -70.38 -5.46
N ASN A 2 -27.68 -69.21 -4.96
CA ASN A 2 -28.16 -67.92 -5.43
C ASN A 2 -27.36 -67.44 -6.66
N PRO A 3 -28.03 -66.97 -7.74
CA PRO A 3 -27.40 -66.56 -8.99
C PRO A 3 -26.97 -65.07 -9.00
N LEU A 4 -26.63 -64.52 -7.83
CA LEU A 4 -26.34 -63.08 -7.67
C LEU A 4 -24.86 -62.71 -7.79
N CYS A 5 -23.96 -63.68 -7.96
CA CYS A 5 -22.52 -63.43 -8.00
C CYS A 5 -21.95 -63.17 -9.41
N TRP A 6 -22.78 -63.25 -10.46
CA TRP A 6 -22.33 -63.08 -11.86
C TRP A 6 -22.73 -61.75 -12.51
N SER A 7 -23.51 -60.90 -11.81
CA SER A 7 -23.91 -59.59 -12.33
C SER A 7 -22.90 -58.48 -12.00
N SER A 8 -22.17 -58.60 -10.88
CA SER A 8 -21.25 -57.53 -10.44
C SER A 8 -19.91 -57.49 -11.18
N CYS A 9 -19.48 -58.58 -11.82
CA CYS A 9 -18.22 -58.59 -12.58
C CYS A 9 -18.34 -57.96 -13.98
N LEU A 10 -19.55 -57.93 -14.57
CA LEU A 10 -19.79 -57.33 -15.89
C LEU A 10 -19.88 -55.80 -15.84
N TRP A 11 -20.22 -55.22 -14.69
CA TRP A 11 -20.28 -53.76 -14.51
C TRP A 11 -18.89 -53.11 -14.29
N LEU A 12 -17.90 -53.86 -13.81
CA LEU A 12 -16.53 -53.36 -13.64
C LEU A 12 -15.71 -53.36 -14.94
N TRP A 13 -16.14 -54.06 -15.98
CA TRP A 13 -15.46 -54.06 -17.28
C TRP A 13 -15.87 -52.88 -18.16
N PHE A 14 -17.07 -52.32 -17.97
CA PHE A 14 -17.54 -51.18 -18.76
C PHE A 14 -16.89 -49.84 -18.34
N MET A 15 -16.24 -49.78 -17.19
CA MET A 15 -15.54 -48.57 -16.72
C MET A 15 -14.07 -48.50 -17.18
N CYS A 16 -13.51 -49.59 -17.75
CA CYS A 16 -12.08 -49.68 -18.03
C CYS A 16 -11.71 -49.70 -19.53
N THR A 17 -12.68 -49.72 -20.46
CA THR A 17 -12.41 -49.65 -21.92
C THR A 17 -12.91 -48.35 -22.57
N GLY A 18 -13.27 -47.35 -21.77
CA GLY A 18 -13.60 -46.00 -22.24
C GLY A 18 -12.40 -45.05 -22.37
N VAL A 19 -11.18 -45.55 -22.21
CA VAL A 19 -9.94 -44.83 -22.53
C VAL A 19 -9.55 -45.14 -23.97
N GLU A 20 -10.04 -44.32 -24.89
CA GLU A 20 -9.38 -43.92 -26.16
C GLU A 20 -10.43 -43.39 -27.13
N CYS A 21 -10.80 -42.13 -26.94
CA CYS A 21 -10.95 -41.14 -27.99
C CYS A 21 -11.33 -39.84 -27.29
N LEU A 22 -10.31 -39.18 -26.73
CA LEU A 22 -10.35 -37.73 -26.56
C LEU A 22 -10.96 -37.16 -27.85
N PRO A 23 -12.01 -36.30 -27.80
CA PRO A 23 -12.20 -35.42 -28.92
C PRO A 23 -10.84 -34.75 -29.09
N LYS A 24 -10.36 -34.73 -30.33
CA LYS A 24 -9.20 -33.94 -30.74
C LYS A 24 -9.58 -32.51 -30.37
N LEU A 25 -9.35 -32.16 -29.11
CA LEU A 25 -9.38 -30.81 -28.60
C LEU A 25 -8.24 -30.22 -29.37
N HIS A 26 -8.63 -29.64 -30.50
CA HIS A 26 -7.90 -28.57 -31.08
C HIS A 26 -7.71 -27.62 -29.89
N LEU A 27 -6.55 -27.69 -29.27
CA LEU A 27 -5.98 -26.59 -28.51
C LEU A 27 -5.81 -25.50 -29.57
N SER A 28 -6.94 -24.88 -29.92
CA SER A 28 -6.98 -23.53 -30.43
C SER A 28 -6.07 -22.76 -29.50
N SER A 29 -5.08 -22.08 -30.08
CA SER A 29 -4.08 -21.33 -29.34
C SER A 29 -4.75 -20.61 -28.20
N ARG A 30 -4.15 -20.71 -27.02
CA ARG A 30 -4.47 -19.83 -25.89
C ARG A 30 -3.99 -18.42 -26.22
N ASP A 31 -4.49 -17.86 -27.31
CA ASP A 31 -4.79 -16.44 -27.40
C ASP A 31 -6.12 -16.23 -26.66
N GLN A 32 -6.23 -16.79 -25.45
CA GLN A 32 -7.24 -16.42 -24.48
C GLN A 32 -6.95 -14.95 -24.20
N ASP A 33 -7.89 -14.08 -24.54
CA ASP A 33 -7.89 -12.68 -24.15
C ASP A 33 -7.33 -12.56 -22.74
N ASP A 34 -6.16 -11.93 -22.63
CA ASP A 34 -5.45 -11.80 -21.37
C ASP A 34 -6.40 -11.00 -20.44
N ASP A 35 -6.99 -11.69 -19.46
CA ASP A 35 -7.85 -11.11 -18.41
C ASP A 35 -7.01 -10.33 -17.38
N SER A 36 -5.85 -9.84 -17.83
CA SER A 36 -4.95 -9.01 -17.07
C SER A 36 -4.58 -7.76 -17.86
N VAL A 37 -4.46 -6.65 -17.14
CA VAL A 37 -3.89 -5.41 -17.65
C VAL A 37 -2.72 -5.05 -16.77
N THR A 38 -1.62 -4.61 -17.36
CA THR A 38 -0.43 -4.17 -16.63
C THR A 38 -0.23 -2.69 -16.82
N LEU A 39 -0.10 -1.96 -15.71
CA LEU A 39 0.35 -0.57 -15.68
C LEU A 39 1.72 -0.47 -15.02
N THR A 40 2.45 0.55 -15.40
CA THR A 40 3.77 0.88 -14.87
C THR A 40 3.72 2.16 -14.03
N ILE A 41 4.23 2.08 -12.79
CA ILE A 41 4.28 3.19 -11.86
C ILE A 41 5.73 3.54 -11.54
N ASN A 42 6.10 4.82 -11.65
CA ASN A 42 7.33 5.33 -11.03
C ASN A 42 6.98 6.09 -9.75
N TYR A 43 7.28 5.49 -8.61
CA TYR A 43 7.24 6.16 -7.32
C TYR A 43 8.49 7.02 -7.13
N ILE A 44 8.29 8.31 -6.92
CA ILE A 44 9.35 9.28 -6.62
C ILE A 44 9.23 9.61 -5.13
N ILE A 45 10.14 9.08 -4.33
CA ILE A 45 10.21 9.42 -2.90
C ILE A 45 10.91 10.76 -2.77
N ASP A 46 10.23 11.73 -2.17
CA ASP A 46 10.83 13.05 -1.94
C ASP A 46 11.74 13.09 -0.70
N ASN A 47 12.25 14.27 -0.36
CA ASN A 47 13.20 14.45 0.73
C ASN A 47 12.57 14.88 2.07
N THR A 48 11.25 14.72 2.22
CA THR A 48 10.53 15.17 3.41
C THR A 48 10.47 14.12 4.51
N HIS A 49 10.79 12.87 4.15
CA HIS A 49 10.93 11.70 5.04
C HIS A 49 12.24 11.73 5.86
N LYS A 50 12.40 12.74 6.72
CA LYS A 50 13.64 12.98 7.46
C LYS A 50 13.94 11.92 8.53
N THR A 51 12.90 11.33 9.11
CA THR A 51 12.98 10.37 10.22
C THR A 51 12.76 8.93 9.76
N ASP A 52 12.16 8.74 8.59
CA ASP A 52 11.73 7.44 8.10
C ASP A 52 12.88 6.72 7.38
N LYS A 53 13.01 5.42 7.64
CA LYS A 53 14.02 4.61 6.95
C LYS A 53 13.56 4.36 5.51
N LYS A 54 14.47 4.46 4.54
CA LYS A 54 14.15 4.22 3.12
C LYS A 54 13.50 2.87 2.88
N GLU A 55 13.91 1.87 3.65
CA GLU A 55 13.40 0.50 3.62
C GLU A 55 11.94 0.43 4.10
N GLN A 56 11.57 1.24 5.09
CA GLN A 56 10.19 1.32 5.58
C GLN A 56 9.26 1.94 4.54
N ILE A 57 9.69 3.01 3.88
CA ILE A 57 8.90 3.65 2.81
C ILE A 57 8.74 2.68 1.63
N LYS A 58 9.80 1.95 1.26
CA LYS A 58 9.73 0.93 0.20
C LYS A 58 8.76 -0.20 0.55
N ALA A 59 8.84 -0.75 1.76
CA ALA A 59 7.92 -1.80 2.22
C ALA A 59 6.47 -1.30 2.25
N TRP A 60 6.26 -0.06 2.70
CA TRP A 60 4.95 0.59 2.67
C TRP A 60 4.42 0.73 1.23
N LEU A 61 5.24 1.21 0.29
CA LEU A 61 4.85 1.31 -1.13
C LEU A 61 4.52 -0.04 -1.76
N GLN A 62 5.29 -1.07 -1.44
CA GLN A 62 5.02 -2.44 -1.90
C GLN A 62 3.67 -2.93 -1.38
N TRP A 63 3.39 -2.72 -0.10
CA TRP A 63 2.11 -3.09 0.50
C TRP A 63 0.95 -2.30 -0.11
N VAL A 64 1.07 -0.96 -0.23
CA VAL A 64 0.06 -0.08 -0.82
C VAL A 64 -0.25 -0.50 -2.25
N THR A 65 0.77 -0.77 -3.05
CA THR A 65 0.62 -1.23 -4.44
C THR A 65 -0.08 -2.58 -4.50
N HIS A 66 0.30 -3.52 -3.63
CA HIS A 66 -0.33 -4.84 -3.58
C HIS A 66 -1.81 -4.76 -3.19
N GLN A 67 -2.14 -4.00 -2.15
CA GLN A 67 -3.53 -3.84 -1.72
C GLN A 67 -4.37 -3.11 -2.77
N THR A 68 -3.81 -2.14 -3.49
CA THR A 68 -4.47 -1.48 -4.63
C THR A 68 -4.89 -2.51 -5.68
N MET A 69 -4.03 -3.47 -6.02
CA MET A 69 -4.37 -4.54 -6.97
C MET A 69 -5.44 -5.50 -6.43
N VAL A 70 -5.38 -5.85 -5.14
CA VAL A 70 -6.37 -6.73 -4.50
C VAL A 70 -7.75 -6.07 -4.45
N GLU A 71 -7.82 -4.80 -4.02
CA GLU A 71 -9.06 -4.02 -4.01
C GLU A 71 -9.65 -3.93 -5.42
N PHE A 72 -8.85 -3.62 -6.44
CA PHE A 72 -9.31 -3.59 -7.83
C PHE A 72 -9.89 -4.93 -8.28
N GLN A 73 -9.20 -6.05 -8.02
CA GLN A 73 -9.65 -7.36 -8.47
C GLN A 73 -10.96 -7.79 -7.79
N ASN A 74 -11.16 -7.38 -6.53
CA ASN A 74 -12.40 -7.65 -5.81
C ASN A 74 -13.60 -6.92 -6.45
N ASP A 75 -13.39 -5.69 -6.93
CA ASP A 75 -14.46 -4.86 -7.50
C ASP A 75 -14.74 -5.17 -8.97
N PHE A 76 -13.73 -5.47 -9.78
CA PHE A 76 -13.85 -5.59 -11.24
C PHE A 76 -13.74 -7.02 -11.79
N HIS A 77 -13.34 -7.99 -10.96
CA HIS A 77 -13.21 -9.40 -11.33
C HIS A 77 -12.26 -9.71 -12.51
N PHE A 78 -11.36 -8.78 -12.85
CA PHE A 78 -10.20 -9.02 -13.72
C PHE A 78 -8.92 -8.49 -13.06
N THR A 79 -7.77 -8.89 -13.58
CA THR A 79 -6.49 -8.61 -12.91
C THR A 79 -5.91 -7.28 -13.36
N LEU A 80 -5.67 -6.37 -12.43
CA LEU A 80 -4.78 -5.22 -12.63
C LEU A 80 -3.42 -5.52 -12.02
N ASN A 81 -2.37 -5.50 -12.83
CA ASN A 81 -0.99 -5.62 -12.40
C ASN A 81 -0.34 -4.23 -12.37
N LEU A 82 0.16 -3.82 -11.20
CA LEU A 82 0.92 -2.58 -11.01
C LEU A 82 2.40 -2.91 -10.87
N SER A 83 3.11 -2.89 -12.01
CA SER A 83 4.57 -2.94 -12.01
C SER A 83 5.12 -1.60 -11.55
N HIS A 84 6.11 -1.59 -10.65
CA HIS A 84 6.60 -0.35 -10.08
C HIS A 84 8.12 -0.24 -10.03
N THR A 85 8.59 0.99 -10.22
CA THR A 85 9.96 1.43 -9.95
C THR A 85 9.93 2.46 -8.82
N ILE A 86 10.94 2.45 -7.95
CA ILE A 86 11.08 3.42 -6.87
C ILE A 86 12.35 4.22 -7.09
N THR A 87 12.19 5.52 -7.33
CA THR A 87 13.27 6.48 -7.48
C THR A 87 13.29 7.47 -6.32
N ASN A 88 14.44 8.10 -6.09
CA ASN A 88 14.57 9.15 -5.07
C ASN A 88 14.71 10.50 -5.76
N LEU A 89 13.91 11.49 -5.33
CA LEU A 89 13.98 12.84 -5.87
C LEU A 89 15.36 13.47 -5.70
N GLU A 90 16.11 13.11 -4.67
CA GLU A 90 17.48 13.60 -4.44
C GLU A 90 18.43 13.26 -5.60
N ASN A 91 18.16 12.16 -6.32
CA ASN A 91 18.96 11.73 -7.47
C ASN A 91 18.51 12.37 -8.79
N GLN A 92 17.42 13.14 -8.80
CA GLN A 92 16.85 13.76 -10.00
C GLN A 92 17.29 15.22 -10.10
N THR A 93 18.43 15.48 -10.75
CA THR A 93 19.09 16.80 -10.78
C THR A 93 18.20 17.93 -11.31
N ASP A 94 17.35 17.62 -12.28
CA ASP A 94 16.53 18.61 -12.98
C ASP A 94 15.14 18.74 -12.36
N LEU A 95 14.51 17.61 -11.99
CA LEU A 95 13.19 17.60 -11.37
C LEU A 95 13.19 18.18 -9.95
N LYS A 96 14.24 17.88 -9.16
CA LYS A 96 14.37 18.34 -7.77
C LYS A 96 14.24 19.86 -7.62
N PRO A 97 15.00 20.71 -8.32
CA PRO A 97 14.87 22.16 -8.18
C PRO A 97 13.51 22.69 -8.65
N MET A 98 12.87 22.03 -9.63
CA MET A 98 11.52 22.40 -10.08
C MET A 98 10.49 22.16 -8.97
N LEU A 99 10.47 20.95 -8.39
CA LEU A 99 9.56 20.61 -7.29
C LEU A 99 9.87 21.37 -5.99
N LYS A 100 11.13 21.73 -5.73
CA LYS A 100 11.51 22.53 -4.56
C LYS A 100 10.76 23.87 -4.52
N ARG A 101 10.51 24.49 -5.69
CA ARG A 101 9.76 25.77 -5.79
C ARG A 101 8.26 25.62 -5.49
N LYS A 102 7.76 24.38 -5.43
CA LYS A 102 6.35 24.07 -5.15
C LYS A 102 6.12 23.67 -3.70
N LYS A 103 7.17 23.62 -2.89
CA LYS A 103 7.13 23.18 -1.50
C LYS A 103 7.38 24.34 -0.56
N THR A 104 6.69 24.29 0.57
CA THR A 104 7.02 25.03 1.79
C THR A 104 7.57 24.05 2.82
N GLU A 105 7.79 24.49 4.05
CA GLU A 105 8.24 23.60 5.13
C GLU A 105 7.22 22.51 5.46
N LYS A 106 5.92 22.81 5.35
CA LYS A 106 4.84 21.92 5.80
C LYS A 106 3.92 21.44 4.69
N ASN A 107 3.81 22.19 3.61
CA ASN A 107 2.83 21.94 2.55
C ASN A 107 3.50 21.86 1.18
N ILE A 108 2.89 21.12 0.27
CA ILE A 108 3.19 21.19 -1.17
C ILE A 108 2.01 21.81 -1.91
N TRP A 109 2.27 22.74 -2.81
CA TRP A 109 1.24 23.26 -3.72
C TRP A 109 0.93 22.19 -4.76
N THR A 110 -0.23 21.56 -4.61
CA THR A 110 -0.62 20.33 -5.32
C THR A 110 -0.68 20.52 -6.82
N GLU A 111 -1.46 21.50 -7.30
CA GLU A 111 -1.59 21.84 -8.72
C GLU A 111 -0.21 22.16 -9.35
N GLY A 112 0.59 22.97 -8.65
CA GLY A 112 1.92 23.34 -9.10
C GLY A 112 2.88 22.14 -9.19
N ALA A 113 2.79 21.18 -8.28
CA ALA A 113 3.60 19.96 -8.29
C ALA A 113 3.15 18.97 -9.37
N ILE A 114 1.84 18.74 -9.53
CA ILE A 114 1.25 17.92 -10.59
C ILE A 114 1.62 18.46 -11.97
N SER A 115 1.45 19.76 -12.18
CA SER A 115 1.84 20.44 -13.42
C SER A 115 3.34 20.28 -13.71
N THR A 116 4.17 20.37 -12.68
CA THR A 116 5.63 20.16 -12.80
C THR A 116 5.97 18.73 -13.22
N LEU A 117 5.38 17.72 -12.56
CA LEU A 117 5.57 16.31 -12.91
C LEU A 117 5.11 16.02 -14.34
N THR A 118 3.91 16.46 -14.69
CA THR A 118 3.33 16.29 -16.03
C THR A 118 4.24 16.89 -17.10
N ALA A 119 4.68 18.14 -16.91
CA ALA A 119 5.56 18.81 -17.87
C ALA A 119 6.92 18.13 -18.01
N TYR A 120 7.51 17.68 -16.90
CA TYR A 120 8.80 16.99 -16.90
C TYR A 120 8.75 15.66 -17.65
N TYR A 121 7.65 14.91 -17.47
CA TYR A 121 7.50 13.56 -18.01
C TYR A 121 6.77 13.50 -19.37
N LYS A 122 6.23 14.62 -19.87
CA LYS A 122 5.47 14.73 -21.13
C LYS A 122 6.12 14.10 -22.36
N LYS A 123 7.46 14.08 -22.44
CA LYS A 123 8.21 13.58 -23.61
C LYS A 123 9.18 12.43 -23.30
N HIS A 124 9.29 12.02 -22.04
CA HIS A 124 10.40 11.18 -21.57
C HIS A 124 9.98 10.11 -20.56
N SER A 125 8.67 9.89 -20.36
CA SER A 125 8.17 8.86 -19.46
C SER A 125 7.65 7.65 -20.21
N HIS A 126 8.21 6.49 -19.89
CA HIS A 126 7.70 5.17 -20.24
C HIS A 126 6.76 4.62 -19.15
N PHE A 127 6.43 5.43 -18.14
CA PHE A 127 5.52 5.02 -17.08
C PHE A 127 4.11 5.51 -17.36
N ASP A 128 3.12 4.67 -17.12
CA ASP A 128 1.71 5.04 -17.16
C ASP A 128 1.37 6.01 -16.03
N ILE A 129 1.99 5.82 -14.86
CA ILE A 129 1.75 6.63 -13.67
C ILE A 129 3.09 7.13 -13.10
N ILE A 130 3.15 8.42 -12.80
CA ILE A 130 4.22 9.08 -12.04
C ILE A 130 3.66 9.49 -10.69
N CYS A 131 4.11 8.87 -9.60
CA CYS A 131 3.58 9.11 -8.26
C CYS A 131 4.64 9.73 -7.35
N LEU A 132 4.49 10.99 -6.97
CA LEU A 132 5.34 11.65 -5.97
C LEU A 132 4.83 11.35 -4.57
N VAL A 133 5.69 10.74 -3.74
CA VAL A 133 5.37 10.31 -2.37
C VAL A 133 6.01 11.27 -1.37
N THR A 134 5.20 11.91 -0.54
CA THR A 134 5.64 13.01 0.34
C THR A 134 5.02 12.92 1.73
N ASN A 135 5.74 13.42 2.74
CA ASN A 135 5.25 13.62 4.11
C ASN A 135 4.78 15.06 4.35
N LEU A 136 4.72 15.88 3.29
CA LEU A 136 4.11 17.21 3.33
C LEU A 136 2.60 17.09 3.28
N MET A 137 1.93 18.04 3.93
CA MET A 137 0.49 18.21 3.79
C MET A 137 0.15 18.54 2.33
N LEU A 138 -0.79 17.78 1.77
CA LEU A 138 -1.36 18.05 0.46
C LEU A 138 -2.54 19.01 0.65
N ASP A 139 -2.38 20.24 0.19
CA ASP A 139 -3.36 21.33 0.31
C ASP A 139 -3.73 21.81 -1.10
N ASP A 140 -5.02 21.79 -1.44
CA ASP A 140 -5.54 22.24 -2.72
C ASP A 140 -5.63 23.77 -2.85
N GLY A 141 -5.26 24.51 -1.80
CA GLY A 141 -5.35 25.96 -1.74
C GLY A 141 -6.77 26.47 -1.51
N SER A 142 -7.72 25.57 -1.21
CA SER A 142 -9.13 25.86 -1.02
C SER A 142 -9.67 25.19 0.26
N THR A 143 -10.46 24.12 0.14
CA THR A 143 -11.18 23.45 1.23
C THR A 143 -10.46 22.24 1.79
N VAL A 144 -9.68 21.50 0.98
CA VAL A 144 -9.05 20.25 1.44
C VAL A 144 -7.68 20.54 2.01
N ARG A 145 -7.61 20.52 3.34
CA ARG A 145 -6.35 20.54 4.10
C ARG A 145 -6.02 19.10 4.49
N ASN A 146 -4.89 18.59 4.00
CA ASN A 146 -4.40 17.22 4.23
C ASN A 146 -5.13 16.14 3.41
N GLY A 147 -5.18 16.31 2.08
CA GLY A 147 -5.59 15.21 1.22
C GLY A 147 -4.61 14.03 1.30
N TYR A 148 -5.11 12.81 1.15
CA TYR A 148 -4.27 11.60 1.05
C TYR A 148 -3.64 11.45 -0.34
N GLY A 149 -4.23 12.08 -1.36
CA GLY A 149 -3.64 12.13 -2.69
C GLY A 149 -4.40 13.06 -3.64
N TYR A 150 -3.75 13.38 -4.76
CA TYR A 150 -4.30 14.18 -5.86
C TYR A 150 -3.77 13.64 -7.18
N HIS A 151 -4.56 13.70 -8.24
CA HIS A 151 -4.12 13.39 -9.59
C HIS A 151 -4.29 14.61 -10.50
N GLY A 152 -3.55 14.65 -11.61
CA GLY A 152 -3.75 15.68 -12.63
C GLY A 152 -4.92 15.38 -13.54
N ASP A 153 -5.44 16.40 -14.23
CA ASP A 153 -6.60 16.32 -15.15
C ASP A 153 -6.35 15.49 -16.43
N ARG A 154 -5.20 14.82 -16.53
CA ARG A 154 -4.85 14.00 -17.69
C ARG A 154 -5.53 12.64 -17.56
N ILE A 155 -6.01 12.15 -18.70
CA ILE A 155 -6.62 10.82 -18.80
C ILE A 155 -5.50 9.79 -18.85
N LEU A 156 -5.55 8.81 -17.97
CA LEU A 156 -4.59 7.70 -17.95
C LEU A 156 -4.62 6.95 -19.29
N CYS A 157 -3.45 6.46 -19.71
CA CYS A 157 -3.19 5.85 -21.02
C CYS A 157 -3.17 6.80 -22.23
N GLU A 158 -3.63 8.05 -22.14
CA GLU A 158 -3.38 9.07 -23.18
C GLU A 158 -2.02 9.77 -22.96
N GLU A 159 -1.76 10.14 -21.72
CA GLU A 159 -0.47 10.64 -21.25
C GLU A 159 -0.14 9.95 -19.91
N SER A 160 1.09 10.11 -19.42
CA SER A 160 1.45 9.64 -18.08
C SER A 160 0.66 10.42 -17.02
N LEU A 161 -0.05 9.69 -16.15
CA LEU A 161 -0.82 10.26 -15.04
C LEU A 161 0.11 10.71 -13.91
N ALA A 162 0.09 11.99 -13.58
CA ALA A 162 0.80 12.50 -12.41
C ALA A 162 -0.08 12.39 -11.16
N ILE A 163 0.44 11.73 -10.13
CA ILE A 163 -0.17 11.56 -8.82
C ILE A 163 0.73 12.17 -7.73
N LEU A 164 0.11 12.82 -6.75
CA LEU A 164 0.70 13.08 -5.44
C LEU A 164 0.05 12.14 -4.44
N LEU A 165 0.87 11.47 -3.63
CA LEU A 165 0.40 10.57 -2.59
C LEU A 165 1.04 10.95 -1.25
N ALA A 166 0.22 11.11 -0.23
CA ALA A 166 0.68 11.34 1.13
C ALA A 166 1.22 10.04 1.72
N TYR A 167 2.40 10.11 2.35
CA TYR A 167 2.95 9.01 3.10
C TYR A 167 2.29 8.92 4.48
N ALA A 168 1.46 7.90 4.66
CA ALA A 168 0.71 7.65 5.89
C ALA A 168 1.04 6.24 6.43
N PRO A 169 2.15 6.05 7.16
CA PRO A 169 2.60 4.73 7.59
C PRO A 169 1.66 4.06 8.59
N SER A 170 0.91 4.84 9.39
CA SER A 170 -0.11 4.33 10.32
C SER A 170 -1.41 3.91 9.63
N GLU A 171 -1.60 4.34 8.38
CA GLU A 171 -2.86 4.24 7.65
C GLU A 171 -2.64 3.78 6.20
N PRO A 172 -1.89 2.68 5.98
CA PRO A 172 -1.51 2.27 4.63
C PRO A 172 -2.73 1.88 3.78
N GLY A 173 -3.81 1.37 4.41
CA GLY A 173 -5.06 1.04 3.72
C GLY A 173 -5.78 2.26 3.13
N TYR A 174 -5.72 3.42 3.79
CA TYR A 174 -6.25 4.65 3.18
C TYR A 174 -5.43 5.05 1.95
N ALA A 175 -4.11 4.81 1.97
CA ALA A 175 -3.26 5.11 0.83
C ALA A 175 -3.47 4.16 -0.37
N SER A 176 -3.71 2.86 -0.13
CA SER A 176 -4.08 1.92 -1.21
C SER A 176 -5.41 2.29 -1.85
N HIS A 177 -6.42 2.54 -1.01
CA HIS A 177 -7.74 2.94 -1.47
C HIS A 177 -7.70 4.28 -2.22
N THR A 178 -6.92 5.25 -1.72
CA THR A 178 -6.72 6.53 -2.40
C THR A 178 -6.02 6.32 -3.75
N LEU A 179 -4.94 5.54 -3.80
CA LEU A 179 -4.24 5.27 -5.07
C LEU A 179 -5.18 4.64 -6.11
N LEU A 180 -5.98 3.66 -5.70
CA LEU A 180 -6.97 3.03 -6.56
C LEU A 180 -8.01 4.05 -7.04
N SER A 181 -8.52 4.88 -6.12
CA SER A 181 -9.50 5.94 -6.45
C SER A 181 -8.96 6.86 -7.54
N LEU A 182 -7.75 7.38 -7.36
CA LEU A 182 -7.12 8.31 -8.30
C LEU A 182 -6.89 7.68 -9.69
N ILE A 183 -6.55 6.39 -9.74
CA ILE A 183 -6.42 5.64 -11.01
C ILE A 183 -7.78 5.54 -11.70
N LEU A 184 -8.82 5.14 -10.98
CA LEU A 184 -10.16 4.95 -11.52
C LEU A 184 -10.82 6.29 -11.93
N GLU A 185 -10.62 7.36 -11.16
CA GLU A 185 -11.04 8.74 -11.51
C GLU A 185 -10.38 9.22 -12.80
N SER A 186 -9.12 8.86 -13.04
CA SER A 186 -8.39 9.29 -14.24
C SER A 186 -8.82 8.58 -15.54
N ILE A 187 -9.50 7.45 -15.46
CA ILE A 187 -10.02 6.71 -16.63
C ILE A 187 -11.53 6.93 -16.82
N SER A 188 -12.26 7.20 -15.75
CA SER A 188 -13.68 7.45 -15.82
C SER A 188 -13.91 8.90 -16.28
N SER A 189 -14.37 9.07 -17.51
CA SER A 189 -14.69 10.38 -18.12
C SER A 189 -15.96 11.00 -17.48
N GLY A 190 -15.91 11.26 -16.17
CA GLY A 190 -17.03 11.81 -15.40
C GLY A 190 -18.11 10.78 -15.06
N VAL A 191 -17.75 9.53 -14.77
CA VAL A 191 -18.70 8.56 -14.17
C VAL A 191 -18.92 8.96 -12.71
N SER A 192 -19.87 9.89 -12.54
CA SER A 192 -20.32 10.46 -11.28
C SER A 192 -20.96 9.40 -10.39
N ASP A 193 -20.31 9.11 -9.25
CA ASP A 193 -20.82 9.38 -7.88
C ASP A 193 -20.19 8.43 -6.85
N THR A 194 -19.50 7.38 -7.29
CA THR A 194 -18.61 6.58 -6.43
C THR A 194 -17.67 5.77 -7.30
N VAL A 195 -16.38 6.10 -7.22
CA VAL A 195 -15.28 5.49 -7.98
C VAL A 195 -15.25 3.96 -7.86
N PHE A 196 -15.76 3.42 -6.76
CA PHE A 196 -15.83 1.99 -6.45
C PHE A 196 -17.17 1.32 -6.75
N ASN A 197 -18.22 2.07 -7.14
CA ASN A 197 -19.49 1.47 -7.57
C ASN A 197 -19.72 1.67 -9.06
N ILE A 198 -18.67 1.48 -9.87
CA ILE A 198 -18.82 1.40 -11.31
C ILE A 198 -19.73 0.17 -11.61
N PRO A 199 -20.87 0.36 -12.29
CA PRO A 199 -21.79 -0.72 -12.61
C PRO A 199 -21.08 -1.87 -13.34
N SER A 200 -21.48 -3.12 -13.08
CA SER A 200 -20.80 -4.29 -13.67
C SER A 200 -20.84 -4.31 -15.20
N ASP A 201 -21.88 -3.73 -15.83
CA ASP A 201 -21.98 -3.55 -17.29
C ASP A 201 -20.94 -2.56 -17.86
N LYS A 202 -20.24 -1.82 -16.99
CA LYS A 202 -19.16 -0.89 -17.33
C LYS A 202 -17.76 -1.43 -17.04
N HIS A 203 -17.63 -2.62 -16.44
CA HIS A 203 -16.32 -3.21 -16.13
C HIS A 203 -15.49 -3.51 -17.38
N GLU A 204 -16.13 -3.94 -18.47
CA GLU A 204 -15.44 -4.16 -19.74
C GLU A 204 -14.95 -2.84 -20.36
N GLU A 205 -15.68 -1.74 -20.17
CA GLU A 205 -15.24 -0.40 -20.59
C GLU A 205 -13.97 0.03 -19.84
N VAL A 206 -13.92 -0.20 -18.52
CA VAL A 206 -12.72 0.02 -17.69
C VAL A 206 -11.53 -0.82 -18.18
N LYS A 207 -11.76 -2.10 -18.46
CA LYS A 207 -10.73 -3.00 -18.99
C LYS A 207 -10.17 -2.53 -20.33
N GLU A 208 -11.03 -2.15 -21.27
CA GLU A 208 -10.64 -1.64 -22.58
C GLU A 208 -9.90 -0.30 -22.50
N LEU A 209 -10.29 0.59 -21.58
CA LEU A 209 -9.56 1.83 -21.32
C LEU A 209 -8.13 1.56 -20.82
N LEU A 210 -7.99 0.67 -19.83
CA LEU A 210 -6.69 0.31 -19.27
C LEU A 210 -5.80 -0.42 -20.30
N ARG A 211 -6.38 -1.24 -21.19
CA ARG A 211 -5.64 -1.91 -22.27
C ARG A 211 -4.93 -0.95 -23.22
N LYS A 212 -5.39 0.30 -23.34
CA LYS A 212 -4.74 1.32 -24.18
C LYS A 212 -3.33 1.69 -23.71
N CYS A 213 -3.03 1.53 -22.41
CA CYS A 213 -1.70 1.81 -21.86
C CYS A 213 -0.60 0.93 -22.51
N LYS A 214 -0.95 -0.30 -22.95
CA LYS A 214 -0.02 -1.27 -23.58
C LYS A 214 0.50 -0.86 -24.97
N ASN A 215 -0.14 0.11 -25.63
CA ASN A 215 0.12 0.46 -27.04
C ASN A 215 1.00 1.70 -27.24
N ARG A 216 1.73 2.15 -26.22
CA ARG A 216 2.76 3.19 -26.40
C ARG A 216 4.00 2.50 -26.97
N ASP A 217 4.46 2.89 -28.15
CA ASP A 217 5.57 2.24 -28.87
C ASP A 217 6.80 2.04 -27.96
N ASP A 218 7.01 0.81 -27.47
CA ASP A 218 8.00 0.47 -26.46
C ASP A 218 9.06 -0.50 -27.02
N ASP A 219 10.27 0.04 -27.21
CA ASP A 219 11.51 -0.74 -27.44
C ASP A 219 12.42 -0.62 -26.19
N TYR A 220 11.83 -0.67 -24.99
CA TYR A 220 12.55 -0.61 -23.72
C TYR A 220 12.42 -1.92 -22.96
N PRO A 221 13.53 -2.65 -22.71
CA PRO A 221 13.51 -3.81 -21.84
C PRO A 221 13.41 -3.29 -20.40
N GLY A 222 12.18 -3.23 -19.87
CA GLY A 222 11.96 -2.98 -18.45
C GLY A 222 12.77 -3.96 -17.58
N PRO A 223 13.04 -3.63 -16.30
CA PRO A 223 13.63 -4.60 -15.39
C PRO A 223 12.69 -5.81 -15.31
N ASN A 224 13.13 -6.94 -15.86
CA ASN A 224 12.47 -8.24 -15.73
C ASN A 224 12.44 -8.61 -14.25
N VAL A 225 11.44 -8.12 -13.52
CA VAL A 225 11.03 -8.68 -12.24
C VAL A 225 9.82 -9.56 -12.58
N PRO A 226 9.99 -10.89 -12.61
CA PRO A 226 8.86 -11.80 -12.76
C PRO A 226 7.82 -11.48 -11.68
N PRO A 227 6.51 -11.62 -11.96
CA PRO A 227 5.49 -11.57 -10.92
C PRO A 227 5.92 -12.48 -9.77
N GLN A 228 6.07 -11.92 -8.57
CA GLN A 228 6.38 -12.75 -7.41
C GLN A 228 5.18 -13.67 -7.19
N PRO A 229 5.39 -15.00 -7.10
CA PRO A 229 4.31 -15.94 -6.87
C PRO A 229 3.49 -15.52 -5.63
N PRO A 230 2.18 -15.80 -5.60
CA PRO A 230 1.39 -15.64 -4.39
C PRO A 230 2.11 -16.29 -3.21
N ALA A 231 2.15 -15.60 -2.07
CA ALA A 231 2.69 -16.19 -0.86
C ALA A 231 1.96 -17.54 -0.64
N PRO A 232 2.70 -18.63 -0.35
CA PRO A 232 2.06 -19.91 -0.05
C PRO A 232 1.04 -19.71 1.08
N PRO A 233 -0.10 -20.43 1.05
CA PRO A 233 -1.02 -20.45 2.18
C PRO A 233 -0.22 -20.71 3.45
N ILE A 234 -0.41 -19.86 4.46
CA ILE A 234 0.12 -20.12 5.79
C ILE A 234 -0.45 -21.47 6.20
N ASP A 235 0.43 -22.47 6.29
CA ASP A 235 0.08 -23.80 6.77
C ASP A 235 -0.67 -23.59 8.10
N PRO A 236 -1.85 -24.19 8.32
CA PRO A 236 -2.51 -24.12 9.61
C PRO A 236 -1.53 -24.71 10.61
N GLY A 237 -0.82 -23.83 11.32
CA GLY A 237 0.08 -24.23 12.39
C GLY A 237 -0.69 -25.18 13.30
N GLU A 238 -0.01 -26.25 13.72
CA GLU A 238 -0.57 -27.24 14.64
C GLU A 238 -1.45 -26.55 15.68
N PRO A 239 -2.68 -27.05 15.92
CA PRO A 239 -3.60 -26.41 16.85
C PRO A 239 -2.88 -26.27 18.19
N VAL A 240 -2.66 -25.02 18.58
CA VAL A 240 -2.09 -24.69 19.88
C VAL A 240 -3.03 -25.29 20.92
N THR A 241 -2.55 -26.29 21.65
CA THR A 241 -3.26 -26.86 22.79
C THR A 241 -3.71 -25.71 23.69
N PRO A 242 -5.00 -25.57 24.02
CA PRO A 242 -5.44 -24.48 24.87
C PRO A 242 -4.72 -24.57 26.21
N GLU A 243 -3.90 -23.57 26.52
CA GLU A 243 -3.34 -23.44 27.86
C GLU A 243 -4.50 -23.29 28.85
N ILE A 244 -4.51 -24.16 29.85
CA ILE A 244 -5.48 -24.13 30.95
C ILE A 244 -5.42 -22.73 31.58
N PRO A 245 -6.55 -22.02 31.77
CA PRO A 245 -6.54 -20.70 32.37
C PRO A 245 -5.95 -20.78 33.79
N PRO A 246 -5.02 -19.89 34.17
CA PRO A 246 -4.51 -19.85 35.53
C PRO A 246 -5.66 -19.50 36.48
N THR A 247 -5.93 -20.41 37.42
CA THR A 247 -6.93 -20.20 38.47
C THR A 247 -6.30 -19.31 39.56
N ARG A 248 -6.71 -18.03 39.57
CA ARG A 248 -6.58 -17.03 40.64
C ARG A 248 -5.19 -16.37 40.84
N PRO A 249 -5.13 -15.07 41.25
CA PRO A 249 -3.87 -14.35 41.41
C PRO A 249 -3.09 -14.81 42.64
N GLU A 250 -1.81 -15.13 42.46
CA GLU A 250 -0.84 -15.31 43.53
C GLU A 250 -0.29 -13.93 43.93
N LEU A 251 -0.22 -13.70 45.25
CA LEU A 251 0.20 -12.44 45.88
C LEU A 251 1.72 -12.25 45.68
N PRO A 252 2.25 -11.02 45.45
CA PRO A 252 3.68 -10.84 45.21
C PRO A 252 4.53 -11.14 46.46
N GLU A 253 5.47 -12.08 46.34
CA GLU A 253 6.60 -12.25 47.27
C GLU A 253 7.72 -11.25 46.96
N VAL A 254 8.31 -10.72 48.04
CA VAL A 254 9.36 -9.70 48.08
C VAL A 254 10.74 -10.30 47.71
N PRO A 255 11.55 -9.68 46.83
CA PRO A 255 12.96 -10.05 46.68
C PRO A 255 13.84 -9.41 47.76
N GLY A 256 14.57 -10.24 48.51
CA GLY A 256 15.65 -9.84 49.42
C GLY A 256 17.01 -9.70 48.73
N ASP A 257 17.74 -8.67 49.18
CA ASP A 257 19.20 -8.45 49.23
C ASP A 257 20.06 -8.30 47.95
N THR A 258 20.38 -7.02 47.72
CA THR A 258 21.37 -6.29 46.90
C THR A 258 22.85 -6.75 46.96
N PRO A 259 23.66 -6.28 45.98
CA PRO A 259 24.79 -5.40 46.31
C PRO A 259 24.60 -3.95 45.85
N SER A 260 24.69 -3.05 46.83
CA SER A 260 24.83 -1.58 46.85
C SER A 260 24.81 -0.76 45.56
N THR A 261 23.74 0.05 45.42
CA THR A 261 23.78 1.37 44.76
C THR A 261 23.49 2.44 45.84
N PRO A 262 24.16 3.60 45.86
CA PRO A 262 23.83 4.65 46.83
C PRO A 262 22.45 5.23 46.52
N PRO A 263 21.63 5.57 47.54
CA PRO A 263 20.29 6.09 47.31
C PRO A 263 20.34 7.48 46.66
N PRO A 264 19.35 7.83 45.80
CA PRO A 264 19.21 9.18 45.29
C PRO A 264 18.97 10.17 46.44
N ALA A 265 19.54 11.38 46.31
CA ALA A 265 19.41 12.44 47.32
C ALA A 265 17.93 12.74 47.61
N GLY A 266 17.55 12.65 48.88
CA GLY A 266 16.19 12.95 49.32
C GLY A 266 15.80 14.42 49.10
N PRO A 267 14.49 14.72 49.07
CA PRO A 267 14.00 16.09 48.96
C PRO A 267 14.52 16.96 50.12
N PRO A 268 14.76 18.27 49.89
CA PRO A 268 15.29 19.15 50.92
C PRO A 268 14.33 19.25 52.12
N PRO A 269 14.86 19.40 53.35
CA PRO A 269 14.04 19.50 54.54
C PRO A 269 13.14 20.75 54.48
N PRO A 270 11.92 20.68 55.05
CA PRO A 270 11.04 21.84 55.11
C PRO A 270 11.69 22.99 55.92
N PRO A 271 11.37 24.25 55.59
CA PRO A 271 11.88 25.40 56.34
C PRO A 271 11.60 25.25 57.83
N GLY A 272 12.64 25.42 58.65
CA GLY A 272 12.51 25.36 60.10
C GLY A 272 11.61 26.48 60.65
N PRO A 273 11.07 26.31 61.87
CA PRO A 273 10.27 27.34 62.52
C PRO A 273 11.07 28.64 62.71
N PRO A 274 10.40 29.81 62.65
CA PRO A 274 11.07 31.09 62.84
C PRO A 274 11.74 31.18 64.21
N PRO A 275 12.88 31.89 64.32
CA PRO A 275 13.59 32.03 65.58
C PRO A 275 12.72 32.73 66.64
N PRO A 276 12.88 32.38 67.92
CA PRO A 276 12.15 33.05 68.99
C PRO A 276 12.49 34.54 69.02
N PRO A 277 11.53 35.41 69.41
CA PRO A 277 11.79 36.84 69.58
C PRO A 277 12.99 37.06 70.52
N GLY A 278 13.95 37.88 70.07
CA GLY A 278 15.10 38.26 70.88
C GLY A 278 14.68 39.04 72.14
N PRO A 279 15.53 39.06 73.18
CA PRO A 279 15.23 39.80 74.41
C PRO A 279 15.07 41.30 74.13
N PRO A 280 14.18 41.99 74.86
CA PRO A 280 13.95 43.41 74.66
C PRO A 280 15.23 44.22 74.95
N PRO A 281 15.44 45.34 74.24
CA PRO A 281 16.62 46.17 74.43
C PRO A 281 16.64 46.76 75.86
N PRO A 282 17.83 46.98 76.43
CA PRO A 282 17.95 47.48 77.80
C PRO A 282 17.39 48.91 77.92
N PRO A 283 16.91 49.31 79.12
CA PRO A 283 16.34 50.63 79.33
C PRO A 283 17.41 51.71 79.18
N GLY A 284 17.06 52.78 78.47
CA GLY A 284 17.83 54.04 78.44
C GLY A 284 17.55 54.91 79.65
#